data_AF-A0A851SP96-F1
#
_entry.id   AF-A0A851SP96-F1
#
_cell.length_a   1.000
_cell.length_b   1.000
_cell.length_c   1.000
_cell.angle_alpha   90.00
_cell.angle_beta   90.00
_cell.angle_gamma   90.00
#
_symmetry.space_group_name_H-M   'P 1'
#
loop_
_entity.id
_entity.type
_entity.pdbx_description
1 polymer ?
#
loop_
_entity_poly.entity_id
_entity_poly.type
_entity_poly.pdbx_seq_one_letter_code
_entity_poly.pdbx_strand_id
1 'polypeptide(L)'
;MAGGSQKRIIQITGFKKKEKAALLKCVFKLNCVFIESKKYRNCTHLVAKKLCKSEKVLAACAAGKWVLTKEYIINSAESGRWLDETTYEWGYERDTHYSPQLQSAPKRWREELTNSGAPGAFHRWKVVLLVKEGDKRMACIRRVLKAGKATICSSENAEHNVTHVFIDGTISHLQNKSCLSEARHYPLKYIGNYLFQ
;
A
#
# COMPACT_ATOMS: atom_id res chain seq x y z
N MET A 1 12.04 -31.08 4.67
CA MET A 1 12.84 -30.24 3.76
C MET A 1 12.66 -28.79 4.19
N ALA A 2 13.73 -28.13 4.63
CA ALA A 2 13.66 -26.73 5.07
C ALA A 2 13.41 -25.84 3.84
N GLY A 3 12.16 -25.44 3.63
CA GLY A 3 11.81 -24.47 2.61
C GLY A 3 12.65 -23.22 2.84
N GLY A 4 13.45 -22.82 1.85
CA GLY A 4 14.27 -21.62 1.91
C GLY A 4 13.38 -20.44 2.28
N SER A 5 13.49 -19.97 3.52
CA SER A 5 12.62 -18.90 4.00
C SER A 5 12.93 -17.64 3.20
N GLN A 6 11.95 -17.18 2.41
CA GLN A 6 12.06 -15.93 1.64
C GLN A 6 12.53 -14.82 2.59
N LYS A 7 13.66 -14.18 2.28
CA LYS A 7 14.24 -13.14 3.14
C LYS A 7 13.22 -12.00 3.33
N ARG A 8 12.82 -11.76 4.58
CA ARG A 8 11.84 -10.71 4.91
C ARG A 8 12.41 -9.33 4.59
N ILE A 9 11.65 -8.54 3.85
CA ILE A 9 11.91 -7.14 3.56
C ILE A 9 10.92 -6.31 4.39
N ILE A 10 11.45 -5.63 5.40
CA ILE A 10 10.69 -4.86 6.40
C ILE A 10 10.73 -3.38 6.05
N GLN A 11 9.56 -2.74 6.02
CA GLN A 11 9.45 -1.29 6.08
C GLN A 11 8.53 -0.90 7.24
N ILE A 12 8.80 0.24 7.89
CA ILE A 12 7.98 0.73 9.01
C ILE A 12 7.34 2.10 8.73
N THR A 13 6.22 2.39 9.38
CA THR A 13 5.50 3.67 9.24
C THR A 13 4.78 4.11 10.52
N GLY A 14 4.70 5.43 10.73
CA GLY A 14 3.91 6.03 11.81
C GLY A 14 4.60 6.12 13.18
N PHE A 15 5.83 5.64 13.34
CA PHE A 15 6.57 5.68 14.62
C PHE A 15 7.36 6.96 14.81
N LYS A 16 7.35 7.52 16.03
CA LYS A 16 8.20 8.67 16.40
C LYS A 16 9.68 8.25 16.48
N LYS A 17 10.60 9.23 16.50
CA LYS A 17 12.06 8.97 16.48
C LYS A 17 12.52 7.95 17.53
N LYS A 18 12.07 8.08 18.79
CA LYS A 18 12.42 7.17 19.89
C LYS A 18 11.88 5.75 19.65
N GLU A 19 10.59 5.62 19.31
CA GLU A 19 9.96 4.32 19.01
C GLU A 19 10.59 3.63 17.81
N LYS A 20 10.87 4.41 16.74
CA LYS A 20 11.57 3.93 15.55
C LYS A 20 12.94 3.36 15.93
N ALA A 21 13.72 4.08 16.73
CA ALA A 21 15.04 3.61 17.15
C ALA A 21 14.96 2.30 17.96
N ALA A 22 13.97 2.15 18.83
CA ALA A 22 13.74 0.91 19.57
C ALA A 22 13.40 -0.26 18.63
N LEU A 23 12.49 -0.06 17.66
CA LEU A 23 12.16 -1.10 16.67
C LEU A 23 13.34 -1.48 15.81
N LEU A 24 14.20 -0.53 15.41
CA LEU A 24 15.40 -0.84 14.64
C LEU A 24 16.36 -1.74 15.43
N LYS A 25 16.53 -1.52 16.74
CA LYS A 25 17.32 -2.41 17.59
C LYS A 25 16.80 -3.85 17.55
N CYS A 26 15.48 -4.04 17.53
CA CYS A 26 14.87 -5.36 17.39
C CYS A 26 15.07 -5.95 15.98
N VAL A 27 14.85 -5.15 14.93
CA VAL A 27 15.06 -5.56 13.53
C VAL A 27 16.50 -6.03 13.28
N PHE A 28 17.51 -5.37 13.87
CA PHE A 28 18.92 -5.77 13.73
C PHE A 28 19.26 -7.12 14.37
N LYS A 29 18.43 -7.63 15.28
CA LYS A 29 18.58 -8.99 15.84
C LYS A 29 18.06 -10.08 14.92
N LEU A 30 17.36 -9.71 13.84
CA LEU A 30 16.65 -10.64 12.98
C LEU A 30 17.20 -10.63 11.56
N ASN A 31 17.27 -11.81 10.94
CA ASN A 31 17.72 -11.92 9.54
C ASN A 31 16.65 -11.37 8.58
N CYS A 32 16.81 -10.12 8.15
CA CYS A 32 15.93 -9.44 7.20
C CYS A 32 16.65 -8.31 6.44
N VAL A 33 15.94 -7.70 5.51
CA VAL A 33 16.33 -6.45 4.85
C VAL A 33 15.44 -5.34 5.37
N PHE A 34 16.02 -4.30 5.97
CA PHE A 34 15.27 -3.12 6.40
C PHE A 34 15.33 -2.01 5.36
N ILE A 35 14.18 -1.47 4.97
CA ILE A 35 14.09 -0.32 4.05
C ILE A 35 13.92 0.97 4.84
N GLU A 36 15.01 1.73 4.97
CA GLU A 36 14.97 3.09 5.47
C GLU A 36 14.55 4.08 4.36
N SER A 37 13.24 4.25 4.19
CA SER A 37 12.71 5.27 3.28
C SER A 37 11.44 5.91 3.81
N LYS A 38 11.26 7.21 3.53
CA LYS A 38 10.00 7.92 3.75
C LYS A 38 8.91 7.47 2.77
N LYS A 39 9.31 7.09 1.54
CA LYS A 39 8.42 6.62 0.47
C LYS A 39 8.18 5.11 0.60
N TYR A 40 7.03 4.64 0.12
CA TYR A 40 6.82 3.20 -0.03
C TYR A 40 7.83 2.61 -1.01
N ARG A 41 8.35 1.44 -0.66
CA ARG A 41 9.15 0.58 -1.51
C ARG A 41 8.58 -0.83 -1.38
N ASN A 42 8.76 -1.66 -2.42
CA ASN A 42 8.18 -3.01 -2.51
C ASN A 42 8.69 -3.96 -1.41
N CYS A 43 8.19 -3.76 -0.19
CA CYS A 43 8.47 -4.59 0.97
C CYS A 43 7.59 -5.83 0.98
N THR A 44 7.96 -6.80 1.80
CA THR A 44 7.13 -7.99 2.09
C THR A 44 6.24 -7.76 3.31
N HIS A 45 6.73 -6.98 4.27
CA HIS A 45 6.06 -6.67 5.53
C HIS A 45 6.15 -5.18 5.80
N LEU A 46 4.99 -4.54 5.96
CA LEU A 46 4.88 -3.19 6.46
C LEU A 46 4.46 -3.24 7.92
N VAL A 47 5.31 -2.77 8.83
CA VAL A 47 4.92 -2.59 10.24
C VAL A 47 4.39 -1.17 10.43
N ALA A 48 3.13 -1.06 10.84
CA ALA A 48 2.45 0.22 10.98
C ALA A 48 2.05 0.46 12.43
N LYS A 49 2.31 1.68 12.93
CA LYS A 49 1.86 2.09 14.27
C LYS A 49 0.33 2.11 14.41
N LYS A 50 -0.34 2.48 13.32
CA LYS A 50 -1.81 2.58 13.23
C LYS A 50 -2.27 2.39 11.80
N LEU A 51 -3.50 1.93 11.63
CA LEU A 51 -4.16 1.96 10.33
C LEU A 51 -4.58 3.38 9.97
N CYS A 52 -4.27 3.77 8.73
CA CYS A 52 -4.61 5.08 8.18
C CYS A 52 -4.45 5.09 6.67
N LYS A 53 -5.02 6.10 6.01
CA LYS A 53 -4.91 6.35 4.55
C LYS A 53 -3.54 6.93 4.15
N SER A 54 -2.45 6.49 4.79
CA SER A 54 -1.08 6.90 4.41
C SER A 54 -0.60 6.15 3.17
N GLU A 55 0.34 6.74 2.42
CA GLU A 55 0.92 6.14 1.21
C GLU A 55 1.38 4.69 1.44
N LYS A 56 2.15 4.44 2.51
CA LYS A 56 2.71 3.11 2.76
C LYS A 56 1.62 2.08 3.05
N VAL A 57 0.64 2.41 3.89
CA VAL A 57 -0.45 1.49 4.24
C VAL A 57 -1.28 1.18 3.00
N LEU A 58 -1.68 2.21 2.24
CA LEU A 58 -2.44 2.02 0.99
C LEU A 58 -1.66 1.17 -0.03
N ALA A 59 -0.37 1.44 -0.21
CA ALA A 59 0.47 0.70 -1.16
C ALA A 59 0.72 -0.75 -0.72
N ALA A 60 0.87 -1.01 0.58
CA ALA A 60 1.02 -2.36 1.12
C ALA A 60 -0.26 -3.18 0.95
N CYS A 61 -1.43 -2.62 1.27
CA CYS A 61 -2.73 -3.24 1.00
C CYS A 61 -2.89 -3.52 -0.50
N ALA A 62 -2.67 -2.52 -1.35
CA ALA A 62 -2.82 -2.66 -2.80
C ALA A 62 -1.91 -3.75 -3.40
N ALA A 63 -0.75 -4.00 -2.79
CA ALA A 63 0.21 -5.00 -3.24
C ALA A 63 0.11 -6.35 -2.48
N GLY A 64 -0.92 -6.53 -1.65
CA GLY A 64 -1.16 -7.76 -0.87
C GLY A 64 -0.05 -8.09 0.11
N LYS A 65 0.58 -7.07 0.73
CA LYS A 65 1.67 -7.27 1.69
C LYS A 65 1.11 -7.43 3.10
N TRP A 66 1.88 -8.10 3.94
CA TRP A 66 1.60 -8.13 5.38
C TRP A 66 1.62 -6.71 5.94
N VAL A 67 0.53 -6.30 6.59
CA VAL A 67 0.48 -5.05 7.35
C VAL A 67 0.30 -5.41 8.81
N LEU A 68 1.37 -5.23 9.59
CA LEU A 68 1.47 -5.79 10.94
C LEU A 68 1.60 -4.71 12.00
N THR A 69 1.26 -5.08 13.23
CA THR A 69 1.55 -4.29 14.44
C THR A 69 3.03 -4.37 14.81
N LYS A 70 3.48 -3.52 15.74
CA LYS A 70 4.88 -3.45 16.15
C LYS A 70 5.34 -4.67 16.94
N GLU A 71 4.39 -5.32 17.61
CA GLU A 71 4.56 -6.51 18.45
C GLU A 71 5.16 -7.66 17.63
N TYR A 72 4.88 -7.75 16.34
CA TYR A 72 5.51 -8.72 15.44
C TYR A 72 7.05 -8.66 15.49
N ILE A 73 7.62 -7.45 15.37
CA ILE A 73 9.08 -7.24 15.40
C ILE A 73 9.63 -7.50 16.80
N ILE A 74 8.93 -6.98 17.83
CA ILE A 74 9.39 -7.07 19.22
C ILE A 74 9.45 -8.53 19.66
N ASN A 75 8.34 -9.25 19.52
CA ASN A 75 8.21 -10.63 19.99
C ASN A 75 9.07 -11.59 19.15
N SER A 76 9.22 -11.33 17.84
CA SER A 76 10.16 -12.09 17.01
C SER A 76 11.61 -11.90 17.47
N ALA A 77 12.00 -10.66 17.78
CA ALA A 77 13.35 -10.36 18.25
C ALA A 77 13.63 -10.95 19.63
N GLU A 78 12.64 -10.98 20.52
CA GLU A 78 12.72 -11.64 21.82
C GLU A 78 12.82 -13.17 21.68
N SER A 79 12.09 -13.75 20.72
CA SER A 79 12.11 -15.18 20.43
C SER A 79 13.35 -15.64 19.63
N GLY A 80 14.19 -14.72 19.16
CA GLY A 80 15.35 -15.02 18.32
C GLY A 80 15.01 -15.56 16.92
N ARG A 81 13.73 -15.53 16.52
CA ARG A 81 13.24 -16.03 15.22
C ARG A 81 12.00 -15.27 14.78
N TRP A 82 11.72 -15.27 13.48
CA TRP A 82 10.46 -14.75 12.97
C TRP A 82 9.29 -15.61 13.44
N LEU A 83 8.31 -14.97 14.07
CA LEU A 83 7.03 -15.58 14.43
C LEU A 83 6.08 -15.60 13.22
N ASP A 84 4.97 -16.30 13.38
CA ASP A 84 3.87 -16.28 12.41
C ASP A 84 3.25 -14.88 12.35
N GLU A 85 2.94 -14.40 11.14
CA GLU A 85 2.43 -13.06 10.92
C GLU A 85 0.95 -12.88 11.34
N THR A 86 0.16 -13.96 11.35
CA THR A 86 -1.31 -13.93 11.41
C THR A 86 -1.84 -13.19 12.63
N THR A 87 -1.32 -13.48 13.81
CA THR A 87 -1.79 -12.89 15.07
C THR A 87 -1.38 -11.43 15.25
N TYR A 88 -0.43 -10.95 14.42
CA TYR A 88 0.04 -9.58 14.43
C TYR A 88 -0.48 -8.77 13.24
N GLU A 89 -1.26 -9.38 12.36
CA GLU A 89 -1.85 -8.69 11.23
C GLU A 89 -2.92 -7.72 11.73
N TRP A 90 -2.87 -6.50 11.21
CA TRP A 90 -3.92 -5.53 11.49
C TRP A 90 -5.28 -6.09 11.06
N GLY A 91 -6.24 -6.05 11.98
CA GLY A 91 -7.57 -6.65 11.82
C GLY A 91 -7.72 -8.07 12.36
N TYR A 92 -6.65 -8.68 12.90
CA TYR A 92 -6.74 -9.96 13.60
C TYR A 92 -7.59 -9.83 14.87
N GLU A 93 -7.21 -8.91 15.77
CA GLU A 93 -8.06 -8.48 16.88
C GLU A 93 -8.94 -7.30 16.46
N ARG A 94 -10.19 -7.31 16.91
CA ARG A 94 -11.11 -6.19 16.64
C ARG A 94 -10.71 -4.99 17.49
N ASP A 95 -10.52 -3.85 16.84
CA ASP A 95 -10.26 -2.57 17.50
C ASP A 95 -11.42 -1.61 17.20
N THR A 96 -12.11 -1.17 18.24
CA THR A 96 -13.28 -0.29 18.14
C THR A 96 -12.95 1.10 17.62
N HIS A 97 -11.67 1.50 17.60
CA HIS A 97 -11.24 2.79 17.05
C HIS A 97 -11.23 2.84 15.52
N TYR A 98 -11.28 1.69 14.85
CA TYR A 98 -11.26 1.60 13.39
C TYR A 98 -12.57 1.04 12.84
N SER A 99 -12.96 1.49 11.65
CA SER A 99 -14.12 0.89 10.98
C SER A 99 -13.81 -0.56 10.59
N PRO A 100 -14.84 -1.44 10.55
CA PRO A 100 -14.68 -2.84 10.12
C PRO A 100 -13.97 -3.00 8.77
N GLN A 101 -14.27 -2.10 7.83
CA GLN A 101 -13.68 -2.11 6.49
C GLN A 101 -12.20 -1.71 6.50
N LEU A 102 -11.82 -0.74 7.33
CA LEU A 102 -10.43 -0.31 7.44
C LEU A 102 -9.55 -1.39 8.09
N GLN A 103 -10.04 -2.02 9.17
CA GLN A 103 -9.28 -3.03 9.88
C GLN A 103 -9.15 -4.34 9.10
N SER A 104 -10.17 -4.73 8.34
CA SER A 104 -10.14 -5.97 7.53
C SER A 104 -9.34 -5.82 6.22
N ALA A 105 -9.14 -4.60 5.74
CA ALA A 105 -8.54 -4.36 4.41
C ALA A 105 -7.17 -5.01 4.18
N PRO A 106 -6.19 -4.98 5.11
CA PRO A 106 -4.90 -5.64 4.88
C PRO A 106 -5.03 -7.13 4.60
N LYS A 107 -5.71 -7.85 5.50
CA LYS A 107 -5.96 -9.29 5.39
C LYS A 107 -6.77 -9.61 4.13
N ARG A 108 -7.86 -8.87 3.90
CA ARG A 108 -8.74 -9.05 2.74
C ARG A 108 -7.96 -8.97 1.43
N TRP A 109 -7.17 -7.91 1.23
CA TRP A 109 -6.40 -7.77 -0.01
C TRP A 109 -5.27 -8.80 -0.14
N ARG A 110 -4.60 -9.15 0.96
CA ARG A 110 -3.56 -10.20 0.94
C ARG A 110 -4.16 -11.54 0.50
N GLU A 111 -5.28 -11.94 1.08
CA GLU A 111 -5.96 -13.20 0.77
C GLU A 111 -6.56 -13.19 -0.65
N GLU A 112 -7.26 -12.11 -1.03
CA GLU A 112 -7.84 -11.96 -2.37
C GLU A 112 -6.78 -12.08 -3.47
N LEU A 113 -5.64 -11.39 -3.32
CA LEU A 113 -4.56 -11.42 -4.31
C LEU A 113 -3.82 -12.77 -4.32
N THR A 114 -3.70 -13.43 -3.17
CA THR A 114 -3.12 -14.78 -3.08
C THR A 114 -4.02 -15.80 -3.77
N ASN A 115 -5.32 -15.76 -3.49
CA ASN A 115 -6.30 -16.72 -4.01
C ASN A 115 -6.56 -16.54 -5.51
N SER A 116 -6.63 -15.29 -5.97
CA SER A 116 -6.85 -14.98 -7.39
C SER A 116 -5.59 -15.08 -8.25
N GLY A 117 -4.40 -15.07 -7.64
CA GLY A 117 -3.12 -14.93 -8.35
C GLY A 117 -2.91 -13.55 -9.00
N ALA A 118 -3.78 -12.58 -8.71
CA ALA A 118 -3.66 -11.24 -9.27
C ALA A 118 -2.40 -10.52 -8.73
N PRO A 119 -1.65 -9.78 -9.57
CA PRO A 119 -0.38 -9.21 -9.16
C PRO A 119 -0.51 -7.95 -8.29
N GLY A 120 -1.74 -7.42 -8.13
CA GLY A 120 -2.07 -6.26 -7.29
C GLY A 120 -3.52 -5.80 -7.46
N ALA A 121 -4.03 -5.04 -6.49
CA ALA A 121 -5.43 -4.61 -6.40
C ALA A 121 -5.96 -3.79 -7.59
N PHE A 122 -5.05 -3.18 -8.35
CA PHE A 122 -5.33 -2.30 -9.49
C PHE A 122 -4.80 -2.88 -10.80
N HIS A 123 -4.50 -4.18 -10.87
CA HIS A 123 -3.84 -4.78 -12.03
C HIS A 123 -4.61 -4.64 -13.36
N ARG A 124 -5.92 -4.40 -13.29
CA ARG A 124 -6.79 -4.14 -14.46
C ARG A 124 -7.02 -2.65 -14.72
N TRP A 125 -6.46 -1.76 -13.91
CA TRP A 125 -6.68 -0.33 -14.05
C TRP A 125 -5.67 0.25 -15.06
N LYS A 126 -6.20 0.86 -16.11
CA LYS A 126 -5.49 1.84 -16.96
C LYS A 126 -5.86 3.23 -16.49
N VAL A 127 -4.88 3.98 -15.99
CA VAL A 127 -5.07 5.20 -15.21
C VAL A 127 -4.40 6.39 -15.86
N VAL A 128 -5.15 7.49 -16.01
CA VAL A 128 -4.60 8.82 -16.32
C VAL A 128 -4.66 9.68 -15.05
N LEU A 129 -3.57 10.37 -14.74
CA LEU A 129 -3.48 11.31 -13.62
C LEU A 129 -3.44 12.73 -14.17
N LEU A 130 -4.56 13.46 -14.10
CA LEU A 130 -4.66 14.85 -14.54
C LEU A 130 -4.37 15.77 -13.35
N VAL A 131 -3.11 16.17 -13.20
CA VAL A 131 -2.62 16.97 -12.08
C VAL A 131 -1.45 17.86 -12.47
N LYS A 132 -1.22 18.93 -11.71
CA LYS A 132 -0.06 19.82 -11.88
C LYS A 132 1.24 19.05 -11.60
N GLU A 133 2.26 19.31 -12.42
CA GLU A 133 3.59 18.74 -12.24
C GLU A 133 4.20 19.19 -10.89
N GLY A 134 4.98 18.31 -10.25
CA GLY A 134 5.65 18.61 -8.97
C GLY A 134 4.82 18.36 -7.69
N ASP A 135 3.55 17.97 -7.80
CA ASP A 135 2.71 17.69 -6.62
C ASP A 135 3.19 16.44 -5.85
N LYS A 136 3.66 16.65 -4.60
CA LYS A 136 4.09 15.59 -3.69
C LYS A 136 2.99 14.57 -3.39
N ARG A 137 1.73 15.00 -3.26
CA ARG A 137 0.57 14.13 -3.05
C ARG A 137 0.42 13.16 -4.22
N MET A 138 0.66 13.65 -5.43
CA MET A 138 0.57 12.85 -6.65
C MET A 138 1.70 11.87 -6.81
N ALA A 139 2.91 12.25 -6.39
CA ALA A 139 3.99 11.29 -6.28
C ALA A 139 3.63 10.13 -5.33
N CYS A 140 2.93 10.40 -4.22
CA CYS A 140 2.44 9.36 -3.29
C CYS A 140 1.37 8.47 -3.96
N ILE A 141 0.34 9.07 -4.56
CA ILE A 141 -0.73 8.35 -5.26
C ILE A 141 -0.17 7.47 -6.39
N ARG A 142 0.76 7.99 -7.18
CA ARG A 142 1.45 7.25 -8.23
C ARG A 142 2.15 6.01 -7.68
N ARG A 143 2.77 6.10 -6.49
CA ARG A 143 3.41 4.94 -5.84
C ARG A 143 2.39 3.90 -5.36
N VAL A 144 1.24 4.33 -4.82
CA VAL A 144 0.14 3.44 -4.43
C VAL A 144 -0.42 2.69 -5.65
N LEU A 145 -0.70 3.41 -6.74
CA LEU A 145 -1.18 2.83 -7.99
C LEU A 145 -0.20 1.82 -8.58
N LYS A 146 1.11 2.18 -8.63
CA LYS A 146 2.17 1.27 -9.09
C LYS A 146 2.30 0.04 -8.19
N ALA A 147 2.16 0.19 -6.88
CA ALA A 147 2.22 -0.93 -5.94
C ALA A 147 1.09 -1.92 -6.21
N GLY A 148 -0.13 -1.43 -6.46
CA GLY A 148 -1.26 -2.26 -6.89
C GLY A 148 -1.27 -2.62 -8.36
N LYS A 149 -0.18 -2.41 -9.11
CA LYS A 149 -0.01 -2.81 -10.52
C LYS A 149 -0.94 -2.12 -11.53
N ALA A 150 -1.43 -0.92 -11.22
CA ALA A 150 -2.09 -0.09 -12.23
C ALA A 150 -1.12 0.27 -13.36
N THR A 151 -1.64 0.26 -14.59
CA THR A 151 -0.96 0.84 -15.75
C THR A 151 -1.23 2.33 -15.76
N ILE A 152 -0.18 3.15 -15.67
CA ILE A 152 -0.34 4.61 -15.67
C ILE A 152 0.05 5.15 -17.04
N CYS A 153 -0.94 5.69 -17.75
CA CYS A 153 -0.81 6.28 -19.07
C CYS A 153 -0.45 7.77 -18.97
N SER A 154 0.27 8.29 -19.96
CA SER A 154 0.33 9.74 -20.18
C SER A 154 -0.98 10.22 -20.79
N SER A 155 -1.36 11.48 -20.56
CA SER A 155 -2.49 12.11 -21.24
C SER A 155 -2.26 12.23 -22.76
N GLU A 156 -0.99 12.24 -23.17
CA GLU A 156 -0.55 12.32 -24.55
C GLU A 156 -0.78 11.00 -25.31
N ASN A 157 -0.45 9.86 -24.68
CA ASN A 157 -0.52 8.52 -25.27
C ASN A 157 -1.66 7.69 -24.66
N ALA A 158 -2.74 8.33 -24.22
CA ALA A 158 -3.91 7.62 -23.74
C ALA A 158 -4.56 6.87 -24.92
N GLU A 159 -4.23 5.60 -25.06
CA GLU A 159 -4.90 4.65 -25.95
C GLU A 159 -6.38 4.49 -25.57
N HIS A 160 -7.18 3.95 -26.50
CA HIS A 160 -8.51 3.41 -26.21
C HIS A 160 -8.48 2.52 -24.95
N ASN A 161 -9.53 2.60 -24.13
CA ASN A 161 -9.76 1.83 -22.89
C ASN A 161 -9.15 2.39 -21.58
N VAL A 162 -9.04 3.72 -21.40
CA VAL A 162 -8.78 4.29 -20.08
C VAL A 162 -9.93 3.94 -19.12
N THR A 163 -9.60 3.32 -17.99
CA THR A 163 -10.61 2.88 -17.01
C THR A 163 -10.88 3.95 -15.94
N HIS A 164 -9.86 4.72 -15.56
CA HIS A 164 -9.92 5.68 -14.47
C HIS A 164 -9.14 6.95 -14.83
N VAL A 165 -9.80 8.08 -14.72
CA VAL A 165 -9.16 9.40 -14.77
C VAL A 165 -9.22 10.00 -13.37
N PHE A 166 -8.05 10.18 -12.73
CA PHE A 166 -7.99 10.85 -11.44
C PHE A 166 -7.71 12.34 -11.63
N ILE A 167 -8.58 13.14 -11.04
CA ILE A 167 -8.50 14.60 -11.02
C ILE A 167 -8.17 15.08 -9.60
N ASP A 168 -7.28 16.06 -9.49
CA ASP A 168 -7.24 16.93 -8.32
C ASP A 168 -8.19 18.09 -8.57
N GLY A 169 -8.97 18.50 -7.55
CA GLY A 169 -10.22 19.27 -7.68
C GLY A 169 -10.12 20.69 -8.30
N THR A 170 -9.01 21.03 -8.95
CA THR A 170 -8.72 22.32 -9.60
C THR A 170 -8.48 22.24 -11.10
N ILE A 171 -8.64 21.08 -11.77
CA ILE A 171 -8.35 20.95 -13.21
C ILE A 171 -9.62 20.66 -14.02
N SER A 172 -10.11 21.68 -14.72
CA SER A 172 -11.26 21.65 -15.63
C SER A 172 -10.90 21.70 -17.13
N HIS A 173 -9.62 21.89 -17.52
CA HIS A 173 -9.30 22.27 -18.91
C HIS A 173 -8.68 21.22 -19.83
N LEU A 174 -8.56 19.95 -19.42
CA LEU A 174 -7.93 18.89 -20.23
C LEU A 174 -8.92 17.93 -20.93
N GLN A 175 -10.19 18.31 -21.02
CA GLN A 175 -11.28 17.47 -21.56
C GLN A 175 -11.27 17.31 -23.10
N ASN A 176 -10.31 17.88 -23.83
CA ASN A 176 -10.33 17.93 -25.31
C ASN A 176 -9.87 16.65 -26.04
N LYS A 177 -9.90 15.46 -25.41
CA LYS A 177 -9.62 14.18 -26.08
C LYS A 177 -10.76 13.19 -25.89
N SER A 178 -11.26 12.61 -26.99
CA SER A 178 -12.38 11.65 -27.03
C SER A 178 -12.19 10.43 -26.12
N CYS A 179 -10.95 9.94 -25.98
CA CYS A 179 -10.65 8.82 -25.08
C CYS A 179 -10.82 9.18 -23.58
N LEU A 180 -10.65 10.44 -23.19
CA LEU A 180 -10.84 10.88 -21.81
C LEU A 180 -12.31 11.16 -21.49
N SER A 181 -13.13 11.51 -22.48
CA SER A 181 -14.56 11.78 -22.27
C SER A 181 -15.37 10.52 -21.93
N GLU A 182 -14.98 9.36 -22.46
CA GLU A 182 -15.66 8.08 -22.16
C GLU A 182 -15.21 7.45 -20.83
N ALA A 183 -14.05 7.85 -20.32
CA ALA A 183 -13.48 7.29 -19.11
C ALA A 183 -14.15 7.86 -17.85
N ARG A 184 -14.25 7.02 -16.81
CA ARG A 184 -14.84 7.44 -15.53
C ARG A 184 -13.86 8.32 -14.75
N HIS A 185 -14.37 9.45 -14.28
CA HIS A 185 -13.61 10.44 -13.51
C HIS A 185 -13.80 10.21 -12.01
N TYR A 186 -12.68 10.18 -11.28
CA TYR A 186 -12.68 9.93 -9.84
C TYR A 186 -11.83 10.94 -9.09
N PRO A 187 -12.26 11.38 -7.89
CA PRO A 187 -11.39 12.16 -7.01
C PRO A 187 -10.30 11.25 -6.42
N LEU A 188 -9.13 11.80 -6.09
CA LEU A 188 -8.01 11.02 -5.51
C LEU A 188 -8.38 10.22 -4.25
N LYS A 189 -9.38 10.68 -3.48
CA LYS A 189 -9.89 9.96 -2.30
C LYS A 189 -10.48 8.58 -2.65
N TYR A 190 -10.91 8.37 -3.89
CA TYR A 190 -11.48 7.11 -4.36
C TYR A 190 -10.52 5.93 -4.18
N ILE A 191 -9.22 6.12 -4.40
CA ILE A 191 -8.21 5.04 -4.26
C ILE A 191 -8.24 4.46 -2.84
N GLY A 192 -8.24 5.34 -1.83
CA GLY A 192 -8.31 4.91 -0.44
C GLY A 192 -9.67 4.33 -0.06
N ASN A 193 -10.75 4.80 -0.68
CA ASN A 193 -12.08 4.23 -0.46
C ASN A 193 -12.19 2.84 -1.07
N TYR A 194 -11.77 2.62 -2.32
CA TYR A 194 -11.75 1.31 -2.97
C TYR A 194 -10.95 0.29 -2.16
N LEU A 195 -9.79 0.67 -1.63
CA LEU A 195 -8.99 -0.24 -0.82
C LEU A 195 -9.65 -0.58 0.52
N PHE A 196 -10.42 0.34 1.10
CA PHE A 196 -11.00 0.22 2.45
C PHE A 196 -12.53 0.18 2.45
N GLN A 197 -13.13 -0.28 1.35
CA GLN A 197 -14.55 -0.59 1.24
C GLN A 197 -14.86 -1.99 1.77
#